data_AF-A0A370QG81-F1
#
_entry.id   AF-A0A370QG81-F1
#
_cell.length_a   1.000
_cell.length_b   1.000
_cell.length_c   1.000
_cell.angle_alpha   90.00
_cell.angle_beta   90.00
_cell.angle_gamma   90.00
#
_symmetry.space_group_name_H-M   'P 1'
#
loop_
_entity.id
_entity.type
_entity.pdbx_description
1 polymer ?
#
loop_
_entity_poly.entity_id
_entity_poly.type
_entity_poly.pdbx_seq_one_letter_code
_entity_poly.pdbx_strand_id
1 'polypeptide(L)'
;MKESQIQTFLNKLNNNKYSKTIFKHQIGVNVDYAKVWESIKSTQQKPYSFFFIKTNDKYIGAVLDMYNDLHWYMSPNYRGKGHLTIALKEVILPYIFDVLERDSQIISITESQIGSTNYKNSIKVALSVGFKKLDGDKLELSFEDLDKAFDETRVIFNGLSDKKVDTINNELVFIAKRLNQINAQIDNAFGKDIYEYTNNPLKELSTIVSNHKYIIQDIISDFNELKG
;
A
#
# COMPACT_ATOMS: atom_id res chain seq x y z
N MET A 1 -10.81 4.89 7.06
CA MET A 1 -11.51 4.44 5.82
C MET A 1 -12.73 3.62 6.22
N LYS A 2 -13.86 3.68 5.49
CA LYS A 2 -15.06 2.89 5.85
C LYS A 2 -14.98 1.46 5.33
N GLU A 3 -15.62 0.51 6.02
CA GLU A 3 -15.69 -0.91 5.59
C GLU A 3 -16.20 -1.07 4.14
N SER A 4 -17.20 -0.28 3.74
CA SER A 4 -17.76 -0.30 2.39
C SER A 4 -16.74 0.06 1.30
N GLN A 5 -15.79 0.95 1.61
CA GLN A 5 -14.70 1.31 0.70
C GLN A 5 -13.71 0.15 0.57
N ILE A 6 -13.35 -0.50 1.69
CA ILE A 6 -12.47 -1.68 1.66
C ILE A 6 -13.11 -2.82 0.87
N GLN A 7 -14.40 -3.11 1.09
CA GLN A 7 -15.15 -4.10 0.32
C GLN A 7 -15.17 -3.77 -1.19
N THR A 8 -15.19 -2.48 -1.55
CA THR A 8 -15.09 -2.06 -2.96
C THR A 8 -13.74 -2.43 -3.56
N PHE A 9 -12.63 -2.29 -2.83
CA PHE A 9 -11.32 -2.74 -3.29
C PHE A 9 -11.24 -4.26 -3.44
N LEU A 10 -11.79 -5.03 -2.50
CA LEU A 10 -11.90 -6.49 -2.62
C LEU A 10 -12.68 -6.89 -3.87
N ASN A 11 -13.80 -6.21 -4.14
CA ASN A 11 -14.60 -6.44 -5.34
C ASN A 11 -13.82 -6.10 -6.62
N LYS A 12 -13.08 -5.00 -6.65
CA LYS A 12 -12.22 -4.65 -7.80
C LYS A 12 -11.16 -5.72 -8.05
N LEU A 13 -10.50 -6.20 -6.99
CA LEU A 13 -9.50 -7.27 -7.08
C LEU A 13 -10.11 -8.57 -7.62
N ASN A 14 -11.20 -9.05 -7.02
CA ASN A 14 -11.88 -10.29 -7.41
C ASN A 14 -12.45 -10.27 -8.84
N ASN A 15 -12.71 -9.07 -9.38
CA ASN A 15 -13.22 -8.91 -10.75
C ASN A 15 -12.15 -8.46 -11.74
N ASN A 16 -10.87 -8.38 -11.35
CA ASN A 16 -9.78 -7.84 -12.17
C ASN A 16 -10.02 -6.40 -12.69
N LYS A 17 -10.78 -5.58 -11.94
CA LYS A 17 -11.16 -4.19 -12.27
C LYS A 17 -10.39 -3.16 -11.45
N TYR A 18 -9.08 -3.35 -11.30
CA TYR A 18 -8.24 -2.52 -10.42
C TYR A 18 -7.09 -1.80 -11.14
N SER A 19 -7.05 -1.87 -12.48
CA SER A 19 -6.02 -1.23 -13.31
C SER A 19 -5.82 0.24 -12.94
N LYS A 20 -4.55 0.65 -12.82
CA LYS A 20 -4.09 1.99 -12.41
C LYS A 20 -4.43 2.44 -10.98
N THR A 21 -5.18 1.67 -10.19
CA THR A 21 -5.53 2.06 -8.80
C THR A 21 -4.98 1.13 -7.73
N ILE A 22 -4.70 -0.14 -8.04
CA ILE A 22 -4.11 -1.08 -7.08
C ILE A 22 -2.88 -1.72 -7.71
N PHE A 23 -1.74 -1.55 -7.04
CA PHE A 23 -0.45 -2.13 -7.43
C PHE A 23 -0.01 -3.06 -6.32
N LYS A 24 0.20 -4.35 -6.61
CA LYS A 24 0.38 -5.39 -5.59
C LYS A 24 1.43 -6.41 -5.98
N HIS A 25 2.03 -7.04 -4.97
CA HIS A 25 2.86 -8.24 -5.10
C HIS A 25 2.52 -9.23 -3.97
N GLN A 26 2.88 -10.50 -4.15
CA GLN A 26 2.61 -11.52 -3.15
C GLN A 26 3.69 -11.45 -2.06
N ILE A 27 3.28 -11.53 -0.79
CA ILE A 27 4.19 -11.63 0.37
C ILE A 27 3.97 -12.91 1.18
N GLY A 28 2.97 -13.71 0.82
CA GLY A 28 2.71 -15.03 1.34
C GLY A 28 1.64 -15.72 0.52
N VAL A 29 1.49 -17.04 0.64
CA VAL A 29 0.54 -17.84 -0.18
C VAL A 29 -0.87 -17.22 -0.21
N ASN A 30 -1.32 -16.69 0.93
CA ASN A 30 -2.66 -16.12 1.10
C ASN A 30 -2.68 -14.60 1.33
N VAL A 31 -1.56 -13.89 1.11
CA VAL A 31 -1.45 -12.45 1.38
C VAL A 31 -0.69 -11.73 0.28
N ASP A 32 -1.31 -10.68 -0.26
CA ASP A 32 -0.66 -9.73 -1.15
C ASP A 32 -0.46 -8.39 -0.42
N TYR A 33 0.72 -7.78 -0.55
CA TYR A 33 0.93 -6.38 -0.18
C TYR A 33 0.61 -5.48 -1.35
N ALA A 34 0.00 -4.33 -1.09
CA ALA A 34 -0.47 -3.43 -2.12
C ALA A 34 -0.40 -1.94 -1.75
N LYS A 35 -0.18 -1.13 -2.78
CA LYS A 35 -0.40 0.31 -2.79
C LYS A 35 -1.72 0.61 -3.51
N VAL A 36 -2.62 1.32 -2.82
CA VAL A 36 -4.01 1.53 -3.25
C VAL A 36 -4.33 3.03 -3.33
N TRP A 37 -4.76 3.47 -4.50
CA TRP A 37 -5.34 4.79 -4.74
C TRP A 37 -6.88 4.67 -4.73
N GLU A 38 -7.56 5.64 -4.12
CA GLU A 38 -9.04 5.64 -4.09
C GLU A 38 -9.64 5.64 -5.51
N SER A 39 -9.08 6.49 -6.37
CA SER A 39 -9.41 6.57 -7.78
C SER A 39 -8.30 7.24 -8.58
N ILE A 40 -8.34 7.14 -9.91
CA ILE A 40 -7.41 7.82 -10.83
C ILE A 40 -7.53 9.35 -10.73
N LYS A 41 -8.70 9.86 -10.31
CA LYS A 41 -8.99 11.30 -10.22
C LYS A 41 -8.85 11.85 -8.81
N SER A 42 -8.39 11.06 -7.83
CA SER A 42 -8.29 11.57 -6.46
C SER A 42 -7.16 12.59 -6.37
N THR A 43 -7.32 13.57 -5.47
CA THR A 43 -6.27 14.52 -5.10
C THR A 43 -5.33 13.97 -4.03
N GLN A 44 -5.48 12.68 -3.71
CA GLN A 44 -4.64 11.94 -2.79
C GLN A 44 -3.19 12.05 -3.25
N GLN A 45 -2.28 12.40 -2.34
CA GLN A 45 -0.86 12.56 -2.66
C GLN A 45 -0.06 11.27 -2.45
N LYS A 46 -0.53 10.37 -1.58
CA LYS A 46 0.14 9.12 -1.24
C LYS A 46 -0.86 7.96 -1.23
N PRO A 47 -0.53 6.79 -1.80
CA PRO A 47 -1.42 5.65 -1.76
C PRO A 47 -1.57 5.13 -0.34
N TYR A 48 -2.68 4.44 -0.08
CA TYR A 48 -2.83 3.61 1.12
C TYR A 48 -2.02 2.33 0.97
N SER A 49 -1.42 1.87 2.07
CA SER A 49 -0.80 0.55 2.16
C SER A 49 -1.83 -0.47 2.62
N PHE A 50 -1.95 -1.59 1.92
CA PHE A 50 -2.88 -2.66 2.26
C PHE A 50 -2.19 -4.02 2.23
N PHE A 51 -2.61 -4.89 3.14
CA PHE A 51 -2.43 -6.33 3.04
C PHE A 51 -3.76 -6.94 2.65
N PHE A 52 -3.84 -7.55 1.47
CA PHE A 52 -5.05 -8.22 1.00
C PHE A 52 -4.97 -9.72 1.28
N ILE A 53 -5.97 -10.24 1.98
CA ILE A 53 -6.05 -11.65 2.38
C ILE A 53 -6.90 -12.40 1.36
N LYS A 54 -6.37 -13.49 0.80
CA LYS A 54 -7.04 -14.33 -0.20
C LYS A 54 -7.14 -15.79 0.23
N THR A 55 -8.13 -16.51 -0.32
CA THR A 55 -8.26 -17.97 -0.24
C THR A 55 -8.81 -18.47 -1.57
N ASN A 56 -8.20 -19.52 -2.15
CA ASN A 56 -8.56 -20.04 -3.47
C ASN A 56 -8.67 -18.91 -4.52
N ASP A 57 -7.65 -18.05 -4.58
CA ASP A 57 -7.55 -16.87 -5.45
C ASP A 57 -8.63 -15.79 -5.29
N LYS A 58 -9.49 -15.93 -4.28
CA LYS A 58 -10.50 -14.93 -3.94
C LYS A 58 -10.06 -14.10 -2.75
N TYR A 59 -10.05 -12.78 -2.91
CA TYR A 59 -9.82 -11.82 -1.84
C TYR A 59 -11.04 -11.74 -0.92
N ILE A 60 -10.81 -11.99 0.37
CA ILE A 60 -11.84 -12.15 1.40
C ILE A 60 -11.70 -11.18 2.57
N GLY A 61 -10.60 -10.43 2.61
CA GLY A 61 -10.35 -9.45 3.64
C GLY A 61 -9.15 -8.57 3.32
N ALA A 62 -8.98 -7.52 4.11
CA ALA A 62 -7.83 -6.64 4.01
C ALA A 62 -7.46 -6.07 5.37
N VAL A 63 -6.18 -5.75 5.54
CA VAL A 63 -5.63 -4.96 6.63
C VAL A 63 -5.06 -3.68 6.01
N LEU A 64 -5.66 -2.54 6.34
CA LEU A 64 -5.14 -1.21 6.01
C LEU A 64 -4.03 -0.89 7.00
N ASP A 65 -2.84 -0.64 6.47
CA ASP A 65 -1.69 -0.18 7.23
C ASP A 65 -1.65 1.36 7.22
N MET A 66 -1.94 1.94 8.38
CA MET A 66 -1.89 3.38 8.62
C MET A 66 -0.58 3.79 9.32
N TYR A 67 0.46 2.96 9.20
CA TYR A 67 1.76 3.07 9.86
C TYR A 67 1.66 2.86 11.39
N ASN A 68 0.99 3.76 12.10
CA ASN A 68 0.83 3.68 13.55
C ASN A 68 -0.44 2.93 14.01
N ASP A 69 -1.24 2.44 13.07
CA ASP A 69 -2.49 1.74 13.35
C ASP A 69 -2.79 0.72 12.23
N LEU A 70 -3.47 -0.37 12.56
CA LEU A 70 -3.93 -1.38 11.60
C LEU A 70 -5.45 -1.48 11.67
N HIS A 71 -6.10 -1.25 10.53
CA HIS A 71 -7.56 -1.37 10.41
C HIS A 71 -7.89 -2.54 9.52
N TRP A 72 -8.60 -3.54 10.02
CA TRP A 72 -8.93 -4.73 9.24
C TRP A 72 -10.42 -4.86 8.94
N TYR A 73 -10.68 -5.52 7.81
CA TYR A 73 -12.01 -5.90 7.38
C TYR A 73 -11.98 -7.32 6.83
N MET A 74 -12.97 -8.12 7.21
CA MET A 74 -13.23 -9.45 6.64
C MET A 74 -14.64 -9.47 6.07
N SER A 75 -14.79 -9.99 4.85
CA SER A 75 -16.11 -10.22 4.25
C SER A 75 -16.93 -11.16 5.16
N PRO A 76 -18.24 -10.90 5.39
CA PRO A 76 -19.05 -11.60 6.39
C PRO A 76 -18.97 -13.14 6.33
N ASN A 77 -19.01 -13.72 5.13
CA ASN A 77 -18.99 -15.17 4.91
C ASN A 77 -17.67 -15.87 5.29
N TYR A 78 -16.64 -15.10 5.61
CA TYR A 78 -15.30 -15.59 5.96
C TYR A 78 -14.88 -15.23 7.40
N ARG A 79 -15.76 -14.57 8.16
CA ARG A 79 -15.53 -14.25 9.58
C ARG A 79 -15.56 -15.52 10.44
N GLY A 80 -14.81 -15.51 11.54
CA GLY A 80 -14.77 -16.63 12.50
C GLY A 80 -14.01 -17.88 12.02
N LYS A 81 -13.41 -17.86 10.83
CA LYS A 81 -12.70 -19.02 10.24
C LYS A 81 -11.17 -18.97 10.42
N GLY A 82 -10.66 -18.06 11.25
CA GLY A 82 -9.22 -17.92 11.53
C GLY A 82 -8.37 -17.25 10.45
N HIS A 83 -8.91 -16.96 9.26
CA HIS A 83 -8.13 -16.36 8.15
C HIS A 83 -7.36 -15.09 8.54
N LEU A 84 -7.99 -14.16 9.27
CA LEU A 84 -7.34 -12.92 9.70
C LEU A 84 -6.21 -13.20 10.72
N THR A 85 -6.50 -13.99 11.75
CA THR A 85 -5.52 -14.37 12.78
C THR A 85 -4.29 -15.04 12.16
N ILE A 86 -4.51 -15.99 11.25
CA ILE A 86 -3.43 -16.69 10.53
C ILE A 86 -2.64 -15.70 9.66
N ALA A 87 -3.32 -14.87 8.87
CA ALA A 87 -2.64 -13.90 8.00
C ALA A 87 -1.81 -12.89 8.82
N LEU A 88 -2.33 -12.40 9.95
CA LEU A 88 -1.62 -11.50 10.86
C LEU A 88 -0.38 -12.17 11.44
N LYS A 89 -0.55 -13.34 12.09
CA LYS A 89 0.53 -14.01 12.82
C LYS A 89 1.62 -14.56 11.90
N GLU A 90 1.25 -15.11 10.74
CA GLU A 90 2.19 -15.86 9.89
C GLU A 90 2.84 -15.02 8.80
N VAL A 91 2.27 -13.86 8.45
CA VAL A 91 2.74 -13.10 7.28
C VAL A 91 2.77 -11.59 7.53
N ILE A 92 1.63 -10.99 7.91
CA ILE A 92 1.49 -9.53 7.92
C ILE A 92 2.34 -8.88 9.03
N LEU A 93 2.26 -9.38 10.27
CA LEU A 93 3.05 -8.81 11.38
C LEU A 93 4.55 -9.06 11.19
N PRO A 94 5.01 -10.28 10.84
CA PRO A 94 6.41 -10.48 10.47
C PRO A 94 6.88 -9.55 9.35
N TYR A 95 6.10 -9.38 8.28
CA TYR A 95 6.43 -8.44 7.21
C TYR A 95 6.53 -6.99 7.71
N ILE A 96 5.61 -6.56 8.59
CA ILE A 96 5.64 -5.21 9.16
C ILE A 96 6.93 -4.97 9.96
N PHE A 97 7.36 -5.95 10.74
CA PHE A 97 8.54 -5.76 11.58
C PHE A 97 9.84 -5.93 10.80
N ASP A 98 10.00 -7.03 10.05
CA ASP A 98 11.25 -7.36 9.37
C ASP A 98 11.49 -6.53 8.10
N VAL A 99 10.43 -6.26 7.32
CA VAL A 99 10.56 -5.62 6.00
C VAL A 99 10.20 -4.14 6.03
N LEU A 100 9.25 -3.74 6.88
CA LEU A 100 8.94 -2.31 7.09
C LEU A 100 9.70 -1.71 8.27
N GLU A 101 10.60 -2.48 8.89
CA GLU A 101 11.55 -2.05 9.93
C GLU A 101 10.87 -1.31 11.07
N ARG A 102 9.82 -1.91 11.63
CA ARG A 102 9.13 -1.38 12.81
C ARG A 102 9.59 -2.10 14.06
N ASP A 103 9.74 -1.36 15.16
CA ASP A 103 10.05 -1.95 16.48
C ASP A 103 8.77 -2.34 17.24
N SER A 104 7.67 -1.64 16.97
CA SER A 104 6.36 -1.95 17.54
C SER A 104 5.21 -1.60 16.60
N GLN A 105 4.06 -2.20 16.85
CA GLN A 105 2.82 -1.93 16.15
C GLN A 105 1.71 -1.68 17.17
N ILE A 106 1.02 -0.56 17.02
CA ILE A 106 -0.18 -0.23 17.79
C ILE A 106 -1.41 -0.51 16.94
N ILE A 107 -2.49 -0.91 17.60
CA ILE A 107 -3.84 -0.94 17.04
C ILE A 107 -4.83 -0.25 17.98
N SER A 108 -5.81 0.44 17.40
CA SER A 108 -6.91 1.04 18.16
C SER A 108 -8.23 0.33 17.86
N ILE A 109 -8.89 -0.22 18.89
CA ILE A 109 -10.18 -0.93 18.74
C ILE A 109 -11.21 -0.27 19.65
N THR A 110 -12.00 0.66 19.10
CA THR A 110 -12.99 1.44 19.87
C THR A 110 -14.40 0.90 19.71
N GLU A 111 -15.02 0.45 20.82
CA GLU A 111 -16.36 -0.17 20.81
C GLU A 111 -17.45 0.73 20.22
N SER A 112 -17.43 2.03 20.52
CA SER A 112 -18.41 2.99 20.01
C SER A 112 -18.37 3.19 18.48
N GLN A 113 -17.26 2.83 17.83
CA GLN A 113 -17.09 2.98 16.39
C GLN A 113 -17.49 1.73 15.61
N ILE A 114 -17.26 0.54 16.17
CA ILE A 114 -17.45 -0.74 15.46
C ILE A 114 -18.59 -1.59 16.03
N GLY A 115 -19.13 -1.22 17.19
CA GLY A 115 -20.19 -1.94 17.90
C GLY A 115 -19.68 -3.13 18.70
N SER A 116 -20.45 -3.52 19.72
CA SER A 116 -20.01 -4.50 20.74
C SER A 116 -19.57 -5.86 20.18
N THR A 117 -20.30 -6.38 19.19
CA THR A 117 -19.95 -7.67 18.58
C THR A 117 -18.61 -7.61 17.84
N ASN A 118 -18.38 -6.57 17.04
CA ASN A 118 -17.11 -6.43 16.32
C ASN A 118 -15.97 -6.09 17.28
N TYR A 119 -16.22 -5.31 18.31
CA TYR A 119 -15.26 -5.02 19.38
C TYR A 119 -14.75 -6.32 20.02
N LYS A 120 -15.66 -7.16 20.53
CA LYS A 120 -15.28 -8.44 21.15
C LYS A 120 -14.49 -9.34 20.20
N ASN A 121 -14.91 -9.41 18.94
CA ASN A 121 -14.23 -10.21 17.92
C ASN A 121 -12.83 -9.67 17.59
N SER A 122 -12.69 -8.36 17.37
CA SER A 122 -11.41 -7.72 17.04
C SER A 122 -10.43 -7.77 18.20
N ILE A 123 -10.88 -7.54 19.45
CA ILE A 123 -10.05 -7.72 20.65
C ILE A 123 -9.56 -9.16 20.77
N LYS A 124 -10.44 -10.14 20.55
CA LYS A 124 -10.04 -11.56 20.59
C LYS A 124 -8.97 -11.87 19.54
N VAL A 125 -9.09 -11.34 18.33
CA VAL A 125 -8.08 -11.49 17.27
C VAL A 125 -6.76 -10.86 17.71
N ALA A 126 -6.79 -9.60 18.15
CA ALA A 126 -5.61 -8.88 18.61
C ALA A 126 -4.83 -9.64 19.70
N LEU A 127 -5.52 -10.04 20.77
CA LEU A 127 -4.90 -10.79 21.85
C LEU A 127 -4.35 -12.15 21.37
N SER A 128 -5.04 -12.82 20.44
CA SER A 128 -4.60 -14.12 19.91
C SER A 128 -3.34 -14.05 19.04
N VAL A 129 -3.03 -12.88 18.46
CA VAL A 129 -1.82 -12.68 17.66
C VAL A 129 -0.68 -12.05 18.47
N GLY A 130 -0.88 -11.82 19.78
CA GLY A 130 0.16 -11.38 20.71
C GLY A 130 0.06 -9.92 21.17
N PHE A 131 -0.89 -9.13 20.66
CA PHE A 131 -1.04 -7.74 21.15
C PHE A 131 -1.40 -7.74 22.64
N LYS A 132 -0.76 -6.85 23.39
CA LYS A 132 -1.01 -6.60 24.81
C LYS A 132 -1.83 -5.32 24.94
N LYS A 133 -2.78 -5.31 25.87
CA LYS A 133 -3.56 -4.09 26.15
C LYS A 133 -2.64 -3.00 26.69
N LEU A 134 -2.81 -1.80 26.15
CA LEU A 134 -2.28 -0.56 26.71
C LEU A 134 -3.45 0.21 27.38
N ASP A 135 -3.25 1.50 27.61
CA ASP A 135 -4.28 2.41 28.10
C ASP A 135 -5.43 2.60 27.10
N GLY A 136 -6.65 2.57 27.62
CA GLY A 136 -7.87 2.80 26.85
C GLY A 136 -8.16 1.71 25.80
N ASP A 137 -8.39 2.14 24.56
CA ASP A 137 -8.77 1.28 23.43
C ASP A 137 -7.56 0.78 22.61
N LYS A 138 -6.35 1.00 23.10
CA LYS A 138 -5.11 0.69 22.38
C LYS A 138 -4.53 -0.65 22.80
N LEU A 139 -3.94 -1.35 21.84
CA LEU A 139 -3.12 -2.53 22.08
C LEU A 139 -1.83 -2.41 21.29
N GLU A 140 -0.75 -2.97 21.83
CA GLU A 140 0.58 -2.93 21.23
C GLU A 140 1.20 -4.32 21.14
N LEU A 141 1.94 -4.54 20.07
CA LEU A 141 2.82 -5.69 19.88
C LEU A 141 4.22 -5.17 19.58
N SER A 142 5.22 -5.62 20.34
CA SER A 142 6.62 -5.29 20.10
C SER A 142 7.26 -6.35 19.21
N PHE A 143 8.30 -5.97 18.46
CA PHE A 143 9.05 -6.91 17.62
C PHE A 143 9.64 -8.08 18.43
N GLU A 144 10.10 -7.80 19.64
CA GLU A 144 10.64 -8.81 20.57
C GLU A 144 9.61 -9.88 21.00
N ASP A 145 8.32 -9.56 20.89
CA ASP A 145 7.22 -10.48 21.21
C ASP A 145 6.79 -11.35 20.01
N LEU A 146 7.46 -11.20 18.86
CA LEU A 146 7.10 -11.92 17.64
C LEU A 146 7.68 -13.34 17.62
N ASP A 147 6.81 -14.34 17.56
CA ASP A 147 7.21 -15.75 17.55
C ASP A 147 7.92 -16.20 16.24
N LYS A 148 7.80 -15.42 15.15
CA LYS A 148 8.17 -15.86 13.79
C LYS A 148 8.74 -14.72 12.96
N ALA A 149 9.93 -14.93 12.42
CA ALA A 149 10.49 -14.09 11.37
C ALA A 149 9.73 -14.25 10.04
N PHE A 150 9.82 -13.22 9.20
CA PHE A 150 9.24 -13.18 7.87
C PHE A 150 10.01 -14.10 6.91
N ASP A 151 9.26 -14.93 6.19
CA ASP A 151 9.82 -15.82 5.17
C ASP A 151 9.87 -15.11 3.81
N GLU A 152 10.98 -14.41 3.56
CA GLU A 152 11.21 -13.66 2.33
C GLU A 152 11.14 -14.52 1.06
N THR A 153 11.37 -15.84 1.16
CA THR A 153 11.33 -16.76 0.01
C THR A 153 9.93 -16.87 -0.61
N ARG A 154 8.89 -16.42 0.12
CA ARG A 154 7.49 -16.41 -0.34
C ARG A 154 7.10 -15.15 -1.09
N VAL A 155 7.99 -14.14 -1.12
CA VAL A 155 7.74 -12.90 -1.84
C VAL A 155 7.89 -13.13 -3.32
N ILE A 156 6.87 -12.73 -4.09
CA ILE A 156 6.88 -12.88 -5.55
C ILE A 156 6.65 -11.52 -6.20
N PHE A 157 7.71 -11.02 -6.82
CA PHE A 157 7.66 -9.86 -7.70
C PHE A 157 7.46 -10.30 -9.15
N ASN A 158 6.30 -9.96 -9.72
CA ASN A 158 5.99 -10.30 -11.11
C ASN A 158 6.69 -9.41 -12.13
N GLY A 159 7.31 -8.31 -11.68
CA GLY A 159 7.84 -7.28 -12.56
C GLY A 159 6.75 -6.57 -13.37
N LEU A 160 7.18 -5.79 -14.36
CA LEU A 160 6.31 -5.15 -15.35
C LEU A 160 6.60 -5.75 -16.73
N SER A 161 5.58 -5.81 -17.58
CA SER A 161 5.80 -6.17 -18.99
C SER A 161 6.38 -4.97 -19.75
N ASP A 162 7.13 -5.19 -20.82
CA ASP A 162 7.73 -4.14 -21.65
C ASP A 162 6.69 -3.08 -22.06
N LYS A 163 5.52 -3.52 -22.53
CA LYS A 163 4.40 -2.62 -22.87
C LYS A 163 3.97 -1.69 -21.72
N LYS A 164 4.01 -2.17 -20.47
CA LYS A 164 3.68 -1.35 -19.29
C LYS A 164 4.81 -0.37 -18.99
N VAL A 165 6.07 -0.80 -19.14
CA VAL A 165 7.25 0.06 -19.00
C VAL A 165 7.19 1.20 -20.03
N ASP A 166 6.92 0.89 -21.28
CA ASP A 166 6.74 1.88 -22.35
C ASP A 166 5.61 2.86 -22.02
N THR A 167 4.51 2.36 -21.46
CA THR A 167 3.39 3.20 -21.03
C THR A 167 3.84 4.18 -19.94
N ILE A 168 4.58 3.72 -18.94
CA ILE A 168 5.11 4.57 -17.86
C ILE A 168 6.09 5.61 -18.42
N ASN A 169 7.02 5.21 -19.28
CA ASN A 169 7.99 6.11 -19.89
C ASN A 169 7.30 7.22 -20.71
N ASN A 170 6.27 6.87 -21.48
CA ASN A 170 5.46 7.84 -22.22
C ASN A 170 4.67 8.78 -21.28
N GLU A 171 4.11 8.26 -20.19
CA GLU A 171 3.43 9.07 -19.17
C GLU A 171 4.41 10.06 -18.51
N LEU A 172 5.64 9.66 -18.19
CA LEU A 172 6.68 10.55 -17.64
C LEU A 172 7.06 11.68 -18.62
N VAL A 173 7.26 11.37 -19.90
CA VAL A 173 7.55 12.37 -20.94
C VAL A 173 6.40 13.37 -21.06
N PHE A 174 5.15 12.88 -21.02
CA PHE A 174 3.97 13.75 -21.04
C PHE A 174 3.92 14.68 -19.83
N ILE A 175 4.18 14.16 -18.62
CA ILE A 175 4.21 14.95 -17.38
C ILE A 175 5.30 16.03 -17.46
N ALA A 176 6.52 15.66 -17.87
CA ALA A 176 7.62 16.61 -18.07
C ALA A 176 7.22 17.75 -19.02
N LYS A 177 6.67 17.39 -20.19
CA LYS A 177 6.13 18.39 -21.14
C LYS A 177 5.09 19.29 -20.50
N ARG A 178 4.17 18.75 -19.70
CA ARG A 178 3.10 19.53 -19.07
C ARG A 178 3.63 20.48 -18.01
N LEU A 179 4.61 20.07 -17.21
CA LEU A 179 5.29 20.94 -16.24
C LEU A 179 5.92 22.15 -16.93
N ASN A 180 6.64 21.94 -18.04
CA ASN A 180 7.21 23.02 -18.85
C ASN A 180 6.14 23.97 -19.42
N GLN A 181 5.02 23.43 -19.91
CA GLN A 181 3.93 24.27 -20.41
C GLN A 181 3.32 25.14 -19.31
N ILE A 182 3.15 24.60 -18.10
CA ILE A 182 2.61 25.37 -16.96
C ILE A 182 3.62 26.45 -16.55
N ASN A 183 4.91 26.13 -16.50
CA ASN A 183 5.98 27.11 -16.25
C ASN A 183 5.88 28.29 -17.23
N ALA A 184 5.89 27.99 -18.53
CA ALA A 184 5.82 29.01 -19.57
C ALA A 184 4.53 29.84 -19.48
N GLN A 185 3.39 29.23 -19.13
CA GLN A 185 2.14 29.96 -18.93
C GLN A 185 2.24 30.96 -17.78
N ILE A 186 2.85 30.58 -16.65
CA ILE A 186 3.04 31.45 -15.49
C ILE A 186 4.01 32.59 -15.84
N ASP A 187 5.18 32.26 -16.41
CA ASP A 187 6.20 33.26 -16.74
C ASP A 187 5.66 34.33 -17.70
N ASN A 188 4.93 33.90 -18.74
CA ASN A 188 4.34 34.81 -19.72
C ASN A 188 3.17 35.62 -19.14
N ALA A 189 2.35 35.03 -18.25
CA ALA A 189 1.20 35.72 -17.67
C ALA A 189 1.59 36.82 -16.69
N PHE A 190 2.70 36.63 -15.95
CA PHE A 190 3.09 37.55 -14.89
C PHE A 190 4.37 38.34 -15.20
N GLY A 191 5.07 38.04 -16.30
CA GLY A 191 6.34 38.69 -16.66
C GLY A 191 7.43 38.45 -15.63
N LYS A 192 7.30 37.36 -14.87
CA LYS A 192 8.13 37.01 -13.72
C LYS A 192 8.64 35.61 -13.87
N ASP A 193 9.93 35.42 -13.66
CA ASP A 193 10.51 34.09 -13.63
C ASP A 193 10.11 33.41 -12.32
N ILE A 194 9.49 32.23 -12.40
CA ILE A 194 9.14 31.43 -11.22
C ILE A 194 10.35 31.10 -10.34
N TYR A 195 11.57 31.13 -10.89
CA TYR A 195 12.82 31.00 -10.13
C TYR A 195 12.98 32.05 -9.04
N GLU A 196 12.34 33.22 -9.15
CA GLU A 196 12.33 34.24 -8.08
C GLU A 196 11.55 33.78 -6.83
N TYR A 197 10.77 32.70 -6.91
CA TYR A 197 9.80 32.31 -5.89
C TYR A 197 9.95 30.87 -5.36
N THR A 198 10.79 30.04 -5.98
CA THR A 198 10.98 28.65 -5.56
C THR A 198 12.37 28.13 -5.94
N ASN A 199 12.92 27.27 -5.07
CA ASN A 199 14.17 26.55 -5.32
C ASN A 199 13.98 25.29 -6.19
N ASN A 200 12.74 24.94 -6.54
CA ASN A 200 12.40 23.77 -7.37
C ASN A 200 11.38 24.17 -8.45
N PRO A 201 11.79 24.95 -9.47
CA PRO A 201 10.90 25.41 -10.51
C PRO A 201 10.35 24.25 -11.35
N LEU A 202 9.16 24.42 -11.91
CA LEU A 202 8.49 23.37 -12.70
C LEU A 202 9.33 22.92 -13.90
N LYS A 203 10.13 23.83 -14.46
CA LYS A 203 11.11 23.54 -15.51
C LYS A 203 12.20 22.55 -15.07
N GLU A 204 12.74 22.68 -13.86
CA GLU A 204 13.76 21.73 -13.35
C GLU A 204 13.14 20.38 -13.03
N LEU A 205 11.96 20.39 -12.42
CA LEU A 205 11.18 19.18 -12.19
C LEU A 205 10.87 18.45 -13.50
N SER A 206 10.59 19.17 -14.59
CA SER A 206 10.43 18.56 -15.92
C SER A 206 11.67 17.80 -16.36
N THR A 207 12.86 18.36 -16.19
CA THR A 207 14.12 17.71 -16.59
C THR A 207 14.35 16.44 -15.76
N ILE A 208 14.14 16.54 -14.44
CA ILE A 208 14.26 15.41 -13.52
C ILE A 208 13.29 14.29 -13.91
N VAL A 209 12.00 14.63 -14.09
CA VAL A 209 10.96 13.67 -14.48
C VAL A 209 11.28 12.98 -15.81
N SER A 210 11.79 13.73 -16.79
CA SER A 210 12.17 13.16 -18.10
C SER A 210 13.35 12.18 -17.99
N ASN A 211 14.24 12.35 -17.00
CA ASN A 211 15.42 11.51 -16.82
C ASN A 211 15.14 10.24 -16.01
N HIS A 212 14.03 10.17 -15.27
CA HIS A 212 13.65 8.95 -14.54
C HIS A 212 13.47 7.70 -15.42
N LYS A 213 13.26 7.88 -16.74
CA LYS A 213 13.21 6.74 -17.67
C LYS A 213 14.49 5.89 -17.65
N TYR A 214 15.65 6.50 -17.41
CA TYR A 214 16.94 5.79 -17.35
C TYR A 214 17.03 4.99 -16.06
N ILE A 215 16.63 5.58 -14.93
CA ILE A 215 16.55 4.88 -13.64
C ILE A 215 15.59 3.69 -13.71
N ILE A 216 14.46 3.83 -14.43
CA ILE A 216 13.53 2.71 -14.65
C ILE A 216 14.20 1.60 -15.45
N GLN A 217 15.00 1.93 -16.47
CA GLN A 217 15.74 0.94 -17.25
C GLN A 217 16.77 0.20 -16.39
N ASP A 218 17.48 0.91 -15.52
CA ASP A 218 18.45 0.31 -14.59
C ASP A 218 17.75 -0.71 -13.66
N ILE A 219 16.64 -0.30 -13.02
CA ILE A 219 15.85 -1.20 -12.14
C ILE A 219 15.36 -2.45 -12.89
N ILE A 220 14.96 -2.31 -14.16
CA ILE A 220 14.51 -3.44 -14.98
C ILE A 220 15.68 -4.36 -15.33
N SER A 221 16.86 -3.79 -15.64
CA SER A 221 18.08 -4.55 -15.91
C SER A 221 18.44 -5.40 -14.69
N ASP A 222 18.56 -4.77 -13.53
CA ASP A 222 18.88 -5.44 -12.26
C ASP A 222 17.88 -6.56 -11.95
N PHE A 223 16.57 -6.29 -12.13
CA PHE A 223 15.53 -7.28 -11.90
C PHE A 223 15.61 -8.48 -12.85
N ASN A 224 15.97 -8.26 -14.12
CA ASN A 224 16.11 -9.34 -15.09
C ASN A 224 17.38 -10.15 -14.85
N GLU A 225 18.47 -9.53 -14.41
CA GLU A 225 19.70 -10.22 -14.01
C GLU A 225 19.47 -11.15 -12.82
N LEU A 226 18.64 -10.75 -11.84
CA LEU A 226 18.27 -11.60 -10.70
C LEU A 226 17.40 -12.81 -11.09
N LYS A 227 16.82 -12.82 -12.29
CA LYS A 227 15.98 -13.93 -12.80
C LYS A 227 16.71 -14.91 -13.70
N GLY A 228 17.87 -14.52 -14.25
CA GLY A 228 18.69 -15.33 -15.15
C GLY A 228 19.65 -16.24 -14.40
#